data_AF-S2E3D4-F1
#
_entry.id   AF-S2E3D4-F1
#
_cell.length_a   1.000
_cell.length_b   1.000
_cell.length_c   1.000
_cell.angle_alpha   90.00
_cell.angle_beta   90.00
_cell.angle_gamma   90.00
#
_symmetry.space_group_name_H-M   'P 1'
#
loop_
_entity.id
_entity.type
_entity.pdbx_description
1 polymer ?
#
loop_
_entity_poly.entity_id
_entity_poly.type
_entity_poly.pdbx_seq_one_letter_code
_entity_poly.pdbx_strand_id
1 'polypeptide(L)'
;GSSLLTIDNNENLLSGIGKSVRAWMSHGDEAEQIPPGFKVIGHTESAKAAAIASYEKSIYGIQFHPEVVHTEQGTEILKNFVLKVCGAKQDWTMEGFIDSAVEKISKIQGNVLCGVSGGIDSTVAALLIHKAIGDRQKCVFVNNGLLRLNEEKEIEEMFKKQL
;
A
#
# COMPACT_ATOMS: atom_id res chain seq x y z
N GLY A 1 -3.93 -20.23 -8.83
CA GLY A 1 -5.20 -20.49 -8.12
C GLY A 1 -4.93 -20.81 -6.66
N SER A 2 -5.95 -20.92 -5.82
CA SER A 2 -5.76 -21.20 -4.39
C SER A 2 -5.09 -22.56 -4.17
N SER A 3 -4.07 -22.61 -3.34
CA SER A 3 -3.37 -23.85 -2.97
C SER A 3 -2.86 -23.78 -1.54
N LEU A 4 -2.63 -24.94 -0.93
CA LEU A 4 -2.03 -25.03 0.40
C LEU A 4 -0.51 -24.94 0.26
N LEU A 5 0.08 -23.88 0.83
CA LEU A 5 1.52 -23.69 0.94
C LEU A 5 1.98 -24.29 2.28
N THR A 6 2.82 -25.31 2.23
CA THR A 6 3.53 -25.86 3.38
C THR A 6 4.79 -25.03 3.66
N ILE A 7 5.02 -24.71 4.92
CA ILE A 7 6.16 -23.89 5.37
C ILE A 7 7.28 -24.83 5.83
N ASP A 8 8.38 -24.87 5.06
CA ASP A 8 9.55 -25.71 5.36
C ASP A 8 10.55 -24.99 6.28
N ASN A 9 10.58 -23.66 6.21
CA ASN A 9 11.39 -22.82 7.07
C ASN A 9 10.55 -21.65 7.60
N ASN A 10 10.40 -21.58 8.92
CA ASN A 10 9.58 -20.58 9.62
C ASN A 10 10.42 -19.39 10.14
N GLU A 11 11.39 -18.94 9.36
CA GLU A 11 12.24 -17.79 9.68
C GLU A 11 12.04 -16.67 8.65
N ASN A 12 12.49 -15.47 9.00
CA ASN A 12 12.51 -14.30 8.10
C ASN A 12 11.14 -14.07 7.41
N LEU A 13 11.08 -14.22 6.09
CA LEU A 13 9.89 -14.00 5.26
C LEU A 13 8.64 -14.76 5.75
N LEU A 14 8.78 -16.03 6.12
CA LEU A 14 7.66 -16.90 6.51
C LEU A 14 7.51 -17.06 8.03
N SER A 15 8.20 -16.21 8.80
CA SER A 15 8.19 -16.26 10.26
C SER A 15 6.81 -15.98 10.85
N GLY A 16 6.32 -16.92 11.67
CA GLY A 16 5.04 -16.79 12.39
C GLY A 16 3.81 -17.12 11.54
N ILE A 17 3.99 -17.62 10.32
CA ILE A 17 2.88 -18.01 9.44
C ILE A 17 2.25 -19.34 9.90
N GLY A 18 3.03 -20.24 10.51
CA GLY A 18 2.58 -21.54 10.96
C GLY A 18 3.17 -22.68 10.12
N LYS A 19 2.52 -23.85 10.13
CA LYS A 19 2.99 -25.02 9.36
C LYS A 19 2.56 -24.97 7.89
N SER A 20 1.42 -24.35 7.62
CA SER A 20 0.87 -24.21 6.28
C SER A 20 -0.13 -23.05 6.23
N VAL A 21 -0.31 -22.45 5.06
CA VAL A 21 -1.24 -21.35 4.83
C VAL A 21 -1.85 -21.48 3.44
N ARG A 22 -3.09 -21.02 3.21
CA ARG A 22 -3.57 -20.93 1.83
C ARG A 22 -2.98 -19.73 1.12
N ALA A 23 -2.42 -19.99 -0.06
CA ALA A 23 -1.81 -18.98 -0.90
C ALA A 23 -2.44 -18.96 -2.29
N TRP A 24 -2.49 -17.77 -2.89
CA TRP A 24 -2.92 -17.58 -4.26
C TRP A 24 -1.75 -17.76 -5.22
N MET A 25 -1.57 -18.99 -5.70
CA MET A 25 -0.46 -19.35 -6.56
C MET A 25 -0.62 -18.77 -7.97
N SER A 26 0.51 -18.44 -8.59
CA SER A 26 0.61 -18.12 -10.03
C SER A 26 1.17 -19.34 -10.76
N HIS A 27 0.28 -20.15 -11.32
CA HIS A 27 0.56 -21.49 -11.88
C HIS A 27 1.01 -21.46 -13.35
N GLY A 28 1.72 -20.42 -13.77
CA GLY A 28 2.22 -20.32 -15.15
C GLY A 28 3.30 -21.36 -15.43
N ASP A 29 4.40 -21.26 -14.69
CA ASP A 29 5.57 -22.14 -14.76
C ASP A 29 6.05 -22.46 -13.33
N GLU A 30 6.78 -23.57 -13.15
CA GLU A 30 7.44 -23.92 -11.89
C GLU A 30 8.96 -23.97 -12.10
N ALA A 31 9.72 -23.51 -11.10
CA ALA A 31 11.16 -23.72 -11.06
C ALA A 31 11.50 -25.20 -10.78
N GLU A 32 11.82 -25.97 -11.82
CA GLU A 32 12.28 -27.36 -11.70
C GLU A 32 13.60 -27.47 -10.92
N GLN A 33 14.49 -26.49 -11.10
CA GLN A 33 15.76 -26.38 -10.37
C GLN A 33 15.88 -24.98 -9.78
N ILE A 34 16.25 -24.91 -8.50
CA ILE A 34 16.54 -23.63 -7.84
C ILE A 34 18.01 -23.24 -8.08
N PRO A 35 18.33 -21.94 -8.23
CA PRO A 35 19.70 -21.50 -8.43
C PRO A 35 20.62 -21.88 -7.24
N PRO A 36 21.92 -22.11 -7.47
CA PRO A 36 22.87 -22.36 -6.39
C PRO A 36 22.86 -21.25 -5.33
N GLY A 37 22.91 -21.64 -4.06
CA GLY A 37 22.85 -20.72 -2.92
C GLY A 37 21.43 -20.27 -2.53
N PHE A 38 20.40 -20.80 -3.19
CA PHE A 38 19.02 -20.72 -2.71
C PHE A 38 18.61 -22.00 -1.97
N LYS A 39 17.66 -21.85 -1.06
CA LYS A 39 16.99 -22.94 -0.35
C LYS A 39 15.49 -22.82 -0.56
N VAL A 40 14.81 -23.95 -0.72
CA VAL A 40 13.34 -23.99 -0.62
C VAL A 40 12.96 -23.71 0.84
N ILE A 41 12.03 -22.78 1.02
CA ILE A 41 11.48 -22.39 2.32
C ILE A 41 9.98 -22.66 2.42
N GLY A 42 9.33 -23.01 1.31
CA GLY A 42 7.97 -23.51 1.29
C GLY A 42 7.61 -24.13 -0.07
N HIS A 43 6.67 -25.06 -0.04
CA HIS A 43 6.24 -25.84 -1.20
C HIS A 43 4.72 -26.06 -1.18
N THR A 44 4.15 -26.42 -2.32
CA THR A 44 2.78 -26.95 -2.44
C THR A 44 2.84 -28.38 -2.95
N GLU A 45 1.69 -29.05 -3.01
CA GLU A 45 1.58 -30.38 -3.64
C GLU A 45 2.06 -30.38 -5.10
N SER A 46 1.80 -29.30 -5.83
CA SER A 46 2.10 -29.17 -7.26
C SER A 46 3.32 -28.30 -7.57
N ALA A 47 3.97 -27.71 -6.57
CA ALA A 47 5.13 -26.84 -6.77
C ALA A 47 6.15 -26.99 -5.63
N LYS A 48 7.27 -27.66 -5.89
CA LYS A 48 8.34 -27.92 -4.93
C LYS A 48 9.07 -26.67 -4.48
N ALA A 49 9.22 -25.69 -5.38
CA ALA A 49 9.91 -24.43 -5.11
C ALA A 49 8.95 -23.24 -5.03
N ALA A 50 7.82 -23.40 -4.30
CA ALA A 50 6.81 -22.35 -4.18
C ALA A 50 7.32 -21.09 -3.44
N ALA A 51 8.29 -21.25 -2.55
CA ALA A 51 9.04 -20.15 -1.95
C ALA A 51 10.51 -20.55 -1.78
N ILE A 52 11.42 -19.65 -2.15
CA ILE A 52 12.87 -19.84 -2.06
C ILE A 52 13.55 -18.63 -1.40
N ALA A 53 14.69 -18.86 -0.76
CA ALA A 53 15.49 -17.80 -0.16
C ALA A 53 16.99 -18.03 -0.35
N SER A 54 17.73 -16.95 -0.61
CA SER A 54 19.18 -16.87 -0.47
C SER A 54 19.51 -15.91 0.67
N TYR A 55 19.85 -16.46 1.84
CA TYR A 55 20.08 -15.65 3.05
C TYR A 55 21.34 -14.77 2.93
N GLU A 56 22.42 -15.27 2.30
CA GLU A 56 23.63 -14.46 2.06
C GLU A 56 23.33 -13.20 1.24
N LYS A 57 22.46 -13.32 0.23
CA LYS A 57 22.12 -12.22 -0.66
C LYS A 57 20.86 -11.45 -0.22
N SER A 58 20.17 -11.96 0.80
CA SER A 58 18.84 -11.49 1.21
C SER A 58 17.83 -11.40 0.06
N ILE A 59 17.89 -12.38 -0.86
CA ILE A 59 16.97 -12.49 -2.00
C ILE A 59 15.93 -13.55 -1.70
N TYR A 60 14.67 -13.24 -1.97
CA TYR A 60 13.54 -14.15 -1.79
C TYR A 60 12.75 -14.24 -3.09
N GLY A 61 12.25 -15.43 -3.40
CA GLY A 61 11.36 -15.70 -4.53
C GLY A 61 10.12 -16.43 -4.04
N ILE A 62 8.96 -16.06 -4.57
CA ILE A 62 7.67 -16.68 -4.24
C ILE A 62 6.86 -16.87 -5.52
N GLN A 63 6.15 -17.99 -5.62
CA GLN A 63 5.29 -18.35 -6.75
C GLN A 63 3.81 -18.02 -6.47
N PHE A 64 3.55 -17.16 -5.50
CA PHE A 64 2.21 -16.74 -5.08
C PHE A 64 2.17 -15.24 -4.80
N HIS A 65 0.95 -14.72 -4.70
CA HIS A 65 0.68 -13.30 -4.51
C HIS A 65 0.30 -13.00 -3.04
N PRO A 66 1.20 -12.57 -2.16
CA PRO A 66 0.88 -12.23 -0.78
C PRO A 66 0.07 -10.93 -0.64
N GLU A 67 0.00 -10.11 -1.68
CA GLU A 67 -0.73 -8.85 -1.72
C GLU A 67 -2.24 -9.02 -1.94
N VAL A 68 -2.68 -10.17 -2.45
CA VAL A 68 -4.10 -10.41 -2.72
C VAL A 68 -4.79 -11.03 -1.50
N VAL A 69 -6.06 -10.68 -1.31
CA VAL A 69 -6.92 -11.16 -0.21
C VAL A 69 -7.07 -12.68 -0.16
N HIS A 70 -6.79 -13.38 -1.27
CA HIS A 70 -6.89 -14.83 -1.38
C HIS A 70 -5.70 -15.58 -0.77
N THR A 71 -4.61 -14.87 -0.46
CA THR A 71 -3.50 -15.42 0.34
C THR A 71 -3.75 -15.10 1.81
N GLU A 72 -4.10 -16.12 2.57
CA GLU A 72 -4.24 -16.02 4.02
C GLU A 72 -2.91 -15.54 4.61
N GLN A 73 -2.96 -14.62 5.59
CA GLN A 73 -1.78 -14.03 6.22
C GLN A 73 -0.78 -13.35 5.25
N GLY A 74 -1.18 -13.04 4.00
CA GLY A 74 -0.30 -12.40 3.02
C GLY A 74 0.30 -11.06 3.50
N THR A 75 -0.49 -10.26 4.22
CA THR A 75 -0.01 -9.04 4.90
C THR A 75 1.10 -9.32 5.91
N GLU A 76 1.04 -10.40 6.67
CA GLU A 76 2.10 -10.75 7.63
C GLU A 76 3.37 -11.21 6.91
N ILE A 77 3.26 -11.89 5.76
CA ILE A 77 4.41 -12.23 4.90
C ILE A 77 5.09 -10.94 4.38
N LEU A 78 4.31 -9.99 3.86
CA LEU A 78 4.84 -8.70 3.40
C LEU A 78 5.48 -7.90 4.55
N LYS A 79 4.84 -7.89 5.72
CA LYS A 79 5.36 -7.25 6.93
C LYS A 79 6.66 -7.88 7.41
N ASN A 80 6.79 -9.20 7.37
CA ASN A 80 8.04 -9.90 7.65
C ASN A 80 9.15 -9.45 6.69
N PHE A 81 8.84 -9.33 5.40
CA PHE A 81 9.81 -8.83 4.42
C PHE A 81 10.25 -7.39 4.77
N VAL A 82 9.30 -6.47 4.92
CA VAL A 82 9.61 -5.06 5.18
C VAL A 82 10.34 -4.86 6.51
N LEU A 83 9.91 -5.52 7.58
CA LEU A 83 10.42 -5.27 8.94
C LEU A 83 11.60 -6.17 9.32
N LYS A 84 11.54 -7.47 9.02
CA LYS A 84 12.57 -8.43 9.45
C LYS A 84 13.67 -8.58 8.42
N VAL A 85 13.34 -8.61 7.13
CA VAL A 85 14.34 -8.78 6.05
C VAL A 85 14.98 -7.44 5.69
N CYS A 86 14.19 -6.41 5.37
CA CYS A 86 14.72 -5.11 4.98
C CYS A 86 15.13 -4.23 6.17
N GLY A 87 14.64 -4.54 7.38
CA GLY A 87 14.90 -3.71 8.57
C GLY A 87 14.29 -2.31 8.49
N ALA A 88 13.24 -2.12 7.68
CA ALA A 88 12.61 -0.82 7.51
C ALA A 88 11.93 -0.38 8.83
N LYS A 89 11.97 0.93 9.08
CA LYS A 89 11.29 1.53 10.23
C LYS A 89 9.81 1.75 9.91
N GLN A 90 8.96 1.59 10.92
CA GLN A 90 7.54 1.93 10.83
C GLN A 90 7.31 3.40 11.20
N ASP A 91 7.99 4.31 10.50
CA ASP A 91 7.89 5.75 10.72
C ASP A 91 6.88 6.44 9.78
N TRP A 92 6.36 5.71 8.79
CA TRP A 92 5.27 6.19 7.95
C TRP A 92 3.92 6.12 8.68
N THR A 93 3.48 7.26 9.20
CA THR A 93 2.16 7.43 9.80
C THR A 93 1.35 8.49 9.05
N MET A 94 0.03 8.46 9.17
CA MET A 94 -0.83 9.45 8.53
C MET A 94 -0.61 10.85 9.12
N GLU A 95 -0.35 10.94 10.43
CA GLU A 95 0.00 12.18 11.11
C GLU A 95 1.31 12.75 10.56
N GLY A 96 2.35 11.92 10.47
CA GLY A 96 3.65 12.33 9.92
C GLY A 96 3.56 12.72 8.44
N PHE A 97 2.71 12.05 7.67
CA PHE A 97 2.42 12.44 6.30
C PHE A 97 1.78 13.83 6.21
N ILE A 98 0.76 14.11 7.03
CA ILE A 98 0.10 15.42 7.06
C ILE A 98 1.10 16.51 7.41
N ASP A 99 1.93 16.31 8.44
CA ASP A 99 2.94 17.29 8.85
C ASP A 99 3.96 17.55 7.74
N SER A 100 4.48 16.49 7.10
CA SER A 100 5.40 16.62 5.97
C SER A 100 4.78 17.30 4.76
N ALA A 101 3.52 16.99 4.45
CA ALA A 101 2.79 17.60 3.34
C ALA A 101 2.56 19.10 3.60
N VAL A 102 2.11 19.47 4.79
CA VAL A 102 1.89 20.85 5.21
C VAL A 102 3.20 21.65 5.16
N GLU A 103 4.29 21.09 5.67
CA GLU A 103 5.60 21.74 5.62
C GLU A 103 6.10 21.97 4.18
N LYS A 104 5.85 21.02 3.27
CA LYS A 104 6.20 21.18 1.84
C LYS A 104 5.34 22.26 1.18
N ILE A 105 4.05 22.29 1.45
CA ILE A 105 3.11 23.23 0.84
C ILE A 105 3.33 24.66 1.37
N SER A 106 3.68 24.81 2.65
CA SER A 106 3.89 26.14 3.27
C SER A 106 5.01 26.95 2.60
N LYS A 107 5.96 26.26 1.95
CA LYS A 107 7.07 26.85 1.18
C LYS A 107 6.62 27.49 -0.16
N ILE A 108 5.39 27.23 -0.62
CA ILE A 108 4.84 27.84 -1.83
C ILE A 108 4.61 29.35 -1.58
N GLN A 109 5.11 30.18 -2.48
CA GLN A 109 4.93 31.64 -2.44
C GLN A 109 3.73 32.09 -3.27
N GLY A 110 3.16 33.25 -2.93
CA GLY A 110 2.02 33.83 -3.65
C GLY A 110 0.67 33.20 -3.27
N ASN A 111 -0.35 33.49 -4.08
CA ASN A 111 -1.70 32.93 -3.89
C ASN A 111 -1.86 31.62 -4.67
N VAL A 112 -2.62 30.69 -4.12
CA VAL A 112 -2.90 29.38 -4.74
C VAL A 112 -4.37 29.33 -5.12
N LEU A 113 -4.64 29.02 -6.39
CA LEU A 113 -5.97 28.72 -6.87
C LEU A 113 -6.18 27.20 -6.85
N CYS A 114 -7.24 26.74 -6.21
CA CYS A 114 -7.56 25.32 -6.09
C CYS A 114 -8.92 25.04 -6.76
N GLY A 115 -8.91 24.22 -7.82
CA GLY A 115 -10.13 23.72 -8.42
C GLY A 115 -10.70 22.59 -7.55
N VAL A 116 -11.89 22.80 -7.00
CA VAL A 116 -12.61 21.80 -6.22
C VAL A 116 -13.66 21.17 -7.10
N SER A 117 -13.66 19.85 -7.21
CA SER A 117 -14.69 19.11 -7.96
C SER A 117 -15.78 18.51 -7.08
N GLY A 118 -15.53 18.41 -5.76
CA GLY A 118 -16.36 17.66 -4.82
C GLY A 118 -15.89 16.22 -4.59
N GLY A 119 -15.00 15.72 -5.44
CA GLY A 119 -14.34 14.43 -5.22
C GLY A 119 -13.38 14.49 -4.03
N ILE A 120 -13.23 13.36 -3.35
CA ILE A 120 -12.40 13.20 -2.14
C ILE A 120 -10.98 13.74 -2.35
N ASP A 121 -10.34 13.45 -3.49
CA ASP A 121 -8.99 13.90 -3.79
C ASP A 121 -8.87 15.42 -3.79
N SER A 122 -9.76 16.10 -4.51
CA SER A 122 -9.76 17.57 -4.59
C SER A 122 -10.07 18.21 -3.24
N THR A 123 -10.92 17.57 -2.43
CA THR A 123 -11.27 18.02 -1.09
C THR A 123 -10.10 17.88 -0.12
N VAL A 124 -9.46 16.71 -0.08
CA VAL A 124 -8.29 16.48 0.78
C VAL A 124 -7.14 17.40 0.38
N ALA A 125 -6.90 17.57 -0.92
CA ALA A 125 -5.91 18.53 -1.41
C ALA A 125 -6.24 19.95 -0.96
N ALA A 126 -7.50 20.39 -1.10
CA ALA A 126 -7.92 21.72 -0.68
C ALA A 126 -7.72 21.94 0.83
N LEU A 127 -8.06 20.95 1.68
CA LEU A 127 -7.89 21.04 3.12
C LEU A 127 -6.42 21.05 3.55
N LEU A 128 -5.56 20.22 2.92
CA LEU A 128 -4.12 20.22 3.20
C LEU A 128 -3.47 21.55 2.81
N ILE A 129 -3.86 22.11 1.66
CA ILE A 129 -3.38 23.42 1.22
C ILE A 129 -3.85 24.50 2.19
N HIS A 130 -5.14 24.51 2.56
CA HIS A 130 -5.67 25.49 3.51
C HIS A 130 -4.93 25.44 4.84
N LYS A 131 -4.72 24.24 5.38
CA LYS A 131 -3.97 24.02 6.62
C LYS A 131 -2.55 24.59 6.54
N ALA A 132 -1.92 24.56 5.36
CA ALA A 132 -0.56 25.02 5.16
C ALA A 132 -0.42 26.53 4.90
N ILE A 133 -1.37 27.14 4.19
CA ILE A 133 -1.22 28.51 3.68
C ILE A 133 -2.43 29.43 3.91
N GLY A 134 -3.50 28.93 4.53
CA GLY A 134 -4.69 29.67 4.93
C GLY A 134 -5.30 30.49 3.79
N ASP A 135 -5.52 31.78 4.06
CA ASP A 135 -6.23 32.72 3.18
C ASP A 135 -5.57 32.97 1.82
N ARG A 136 -4.30 32.55 1.64
CA ARG A 136 -3.61 32.58 0.34
C ARG A 136 -4.22 31.59 -0.65
N GLN A 137 -4.99 30.62 -0.17
CA GLN A 137 -5.76 29.74 -1.02
C GLN A 137 -7.10 30.37 -1.41
N LYS A 138 -7.48 30.19 -2.67
CA LYS A 138 -8.84 30.44 -3.17
C LYS A 138 -9.34 29.19 -3.86
N CYS A 139 -10.43 28.63 -3.34
CA CYS A 139 -11.10 27.48 -3.93
C CYS A 139 -12.14 27.94 -4.96
N VAL A 140 -12.17 27.29 -6.12
CA VAL A 140 -13.19 27.50 -7.15
C VAL A 140 -13.88 26.17 -7.39
N PHE A 141 -15.19 26.17 -7.18
CA PHE A 141 -16.08 25.08 -7.54
C PHE A 141 -16.87 25.47 -8.78
N VAL A 142 -16.92 24.59 -9.78
CA VAL A 142 -17.65 24.83 -11.03
C VAL A 142 -18.73 23.78 -11.17
N ASN A 143 -19.99 24.21 -11.00
CA ASN A 143 -21.13 23.41 -11.39
C ASN A 143 -21.26 23.43 -12.91
N ASN A 144 -20.93 22.31 -13.54
CA ASN A 144 -20.99 22.12 -14.99
C ASN A 144 -22.36 21.62 -15.49
N GLY A 145 -23.35 21.45 -14.59
CA GLY A 145 -24.66 20.90 -14.90
C GLY A 145 -24.74 19.37 -14.98
N LEU A 146 -23.65 18.65 -14.67
CA LEU A 146 -23.56 17.19 -14.71
C LEU A 146 -23.34 16.55 -13.33
N LEU A 147 -23.52 17.31 -12.26
CA LEU A 147 -23.39 16.84 -10.89
C LEU A 147 -24.56 15.94 -10.49
N ARG A 148 -24.35 15.11 -9.46
CA ARG A 148 -25.43 14.32 -8.86
C ARG A 148 -26.40 15.23 -8.11
N LEU A 149 -27.61 14.71 -7.86
CA LEU A 149 -28.63 15.40 -7.08
C LEU A 149 -28.05 15.85 -5.72
N ASN A 150 -28.18 17.13 -5.41
CA ASN A 150 -27.70 17.80 -4.18
C ASN A 150 -26.19 17.89 -3.96
N GLU A 151 -25.36 17.33 -4.85
CA GLU A 151 -23.90 17.31 -4.69
C GLU A 151 -23.31 18.73 -4.54
N GLU A 152 -23.81 19.71 -5.29
CA GLU A 152 -23.43 21.13 -5.16
C GLU A 152 -23.61 21.67 -3.73
N LYS A 153 -24.77 21.40 -3.10
CA LYS A 153 -25.08 21.89 -1.75
C LYS A 153 -24.20 21.22 -0.70
N GLU A 154 -24.00 19.91 -0.82
CA GLU A 154 -23.16 19.14 0.08
C GLU A 154 -21.71 19.65 0.06
N ILE A 155 -21.18 19.91 -1.12
CA ILE A 155 -19.83 20.47 -1.30
C ILE A 155 -19.75 21.87 -0.68
N GLU A 156 -20.69 22.76 -1.01
CA GLU A 156 -20.69 24.12 -0.47
C GLU A 156 -20.76 24.14 1.06
N GLU A 157 -21.63 23.32 1.66
CA GLU A 157 -21.74 23.21 3.12
C GLU A 157 -20.47 22.64 3.77
N MET A 158 -19.84 21.63 3.15
CA MET A 158 -18.60 21.05 3.66
C MET A 158 -17.48 22.08 3.67
N PHE A 159 -17.30 22.84 2.58
CA PHE A 159 -16.24 23.84 2.50
C PHE A 159 -16.47 25.03 3.43
N LYS A 160 -17.73 25.47 3.65
CA LYS A 160 -18.05 26.50 4.65
C LYS A 160 -17.78 26.09 6.09
N LYS A 161 -17.78 24.78 6.40
CA LYS A 161 -17.54 24.26 7.75
C LYS A 161 -16.06 24.01 8.05
N GLN A 162 -15.25 23.77 7.01
CA GLN A 162 -13.88 23.24 7.13
C GLN A 162 -12.78 24.23 6.71
N LEU A 163 -13.12 25.27 5.94
CA LEU A 163 -12.28 26.41 5.57
C LEU A 163 -12.80 27.69 6.24
#